data_AF-A0AAV3HST2-F1
#
_entry.id   AF-A0AAV3HST2-F1
#
_cell.length_a   1.000
_cell.length_b   1.000
_cell.length_c   1.000
_cell.angle_alpha   90.00
_cell.angle_beta   90.00
_cell.angle_gamma   90.00
#
_symmetry.space_group_name_H-M   'P 1'
#
loop_
_entity.id
_entity.type
_entity.pdbx_description
1 polymer ?
#
loop_
_entity_poly.entity_id
_entity_poly.type
_entity_poly.pdbx_seq_one_letter_code
_entity_poly.pdbx_strand_id
1 'polypeptide(L)' 'MGFSYEVEYESIFETDNAIDEEFMNSHFVSVNSPAIAYPFLRAYMANLMLSSGHDPIMLPTINFTRFKNNK' A
#
# COMPACT_ATOMS: atom_id res chain seq x y z
N MET A 1 -24.21 -5.47 -14.53
CA MET A 1 -24.19 -4.20 -13.78
C MET A 1 -22.79 -4.09 -13.19
N GLY A 2 -21.95 -3.18 -13.69
CA GLY A 2 -20.57 -3.01 -13.23
C GLY A 2 -20.48 -1.85 -12.25
N PHE A 3 -19.51 -1.92 -11.33
CA PHE A 3 -19.20 -0.85 -10.38
C PHE A 3 -17.74 -0.42 -10.54
N SER A 4 -17.42 0.81 -10.16
CA SER A 4 -16.06 1.36 -10.17
C SER A 4 -15.74 1.91 -8.79
N TYR A 5 -14.56 1.57 -8.27
CA TYR A 5 -14.06 2.09 -7.00
C TYR A 5 -12.72 2.79 -7.27
N GLU A 6 -12.60 4.02 -6.78
CA GLU A 6 -11.35 4.77 -6.72
C GLU A 6 -11.02 4.98 -5.25
N VAL A 7 -9.80 4.64 -4.85
CA VAL A 7 -9.38 4.65 -3.44
C VAL A 7 -8.01 5.29 -3.36
N GLU A 8 -7.92 6.33 -2.54
CA GLU A 8 -6.67 6.93 -2.10
C GLU A 8 -6.36 6.41 -0.70
N TYR A 9 -5.11 5.99 -0.48
CA TYR A 9 -4.68 5.39 0.77
C TYR A 9 -3.33 5.97 1.16
N GLU A 10 -3.29 6.56 2.35
CA GLU A 10 -2.09 7.13 2.95
C GLU A 10 -1.69 6.36 4.21
N SER A 11 -0.39 6.29 4.44
CA SER A 11 0.21 5.67 5.62
C SER A 11 1.35 6.54 6.12
N ILE A 12 1.31 6.91 7.39
CA ILE A 12 2.28 7.80 8.03
C ILE A 12 3.29 6.96 8.81
N PHE A 13 4.57 7.25 8.63
CA PHE A 13 5.68 6.61 9.32
C PHE A 13 6.53 7.69 10.00
N GLU A 14 7.08 7.36 11.16
CA GLU A 14 7.98 8.22 11.92
C GLU A 14 9.33 7.52 12.10
N THR A 15 10.39 8.31 12.23
CA THR A 15 11.74 7.82 12.49
C THR A 15 12.53 8.84 13.30
N ASP A 16 13.44 8.36 14.15
CA ASP A 16 14.37 9.21 14.90
C ASP A 16 15.52 9.74 14.02
N ASN A 17 15.67 9.21 12.79
CA ASN A 17 16.68 9.65 11.84
C ASN A 17 16.23 10.93 11.11
N ALA A 18 17.19 11.70 10.62
CA ALA A 18 16.90 12.83 9.75
C ALA A 18 16.26 12.35 8.43
N ILE A 19 15.22 13.04 7.99
CA ILE A 19 14.57 12.80 6.69
C ILE A 19 15.26 13.69 5.65
N ASP A 20 16.36 13.20 5.08
CA ASP A 20 17.14 13.86 4.05
C ASP A 20 17.01 13.16 2.69
N GLU A 21 17.72 13.64 1.67
CA GLU A 21 17.70 13.05 0.32
C GLU A 21 18.14 11.57 0.31
N GLU A 22 19.07 11.17 1.19
CA GLU A 22 19.51 9.78 1.29
C GLU A 22 18.38 8.91 1.84
N PHE A 23 17.71 9.35 2.91
CA PHE A 23 16.55 8.67 3.46
C PHE A 23 15.42 8.55 2.43
N MET A 24 15.14 9.60 1.67
CA MET A 24 14.11 9.59 0.62
C MET A 24 14.43 8.60 -0.50
N ASN A 25 15.71 8.36 -0.80
CA ASN A 25 16.17 7.36 -1.77
C ASN A 25 16.36 5.94 -1.19
N SER A 26 16.10 5.77 0.11
CA SER A 26 16.36 4.53 0.82
C SER A 26 15.41 3.39 0.39
N HIS A 27 15.81 2.16 0.75
CA HIS A 27 14.95 0.99 0.60
C HIS A 27 13.70 1.06 1.50
N PHE A 28 13.75 1.85 2.58
CA PHE A 28 12.61 2.01 3.45
C PHE A 28 11.46 2.68 2.70
N VAL A 29 11.71 3.86 2.13
CA VAL A 29 10.69 4.68 1.44
C VAL A 29 10.12 3.97 0.20
N SER A 30 10.97 3.26 -0.55
CA SER A 30 10.57 2.66 -1.84
C SER A 30 10.01 1.24 -1.75
N VAL A 31 10.32 0.49 -0.68
CA VAL A 31 9.96 -0.94 -0.58
C VAL A 31 9.34 -1.29 0.75
N ASN A 32 9.99 -0.94 1.87
CA ASN A 32 9.53 -1.43 3.18
C ASN A 32 8.26 -0.71 3.64
N SER A 33 8.19 0.62 3.53
CA SER A 33 7.01 1.39 3.93
C SER A 33 5.75 0.95 3.16
N PRO A 34 5.73 0.80 1.82
CA PRO A 34 4.55 0.29 1.15
C PRO A 34 4.29 -1.20 1.45
N ALA A 35 5.33 -2.02 1.67
CA ALA A 35 5.13 -3.42 2.07
C ALA A 35 4.49 -3.57 3.46
N ILE A 36 4.76 -2.65 4.38
CA ILE A 36 4.12 -2.58 5.71
C ILE A 36 2.69 -2.03 5.59
N ALA A 37 2.48 -1.02 4.75
CA ALA A 37 1.19 -0.36 4.60
C ALA A 37 0.17 -1.17 3.80
N TYR A 38 0.62 -1.90 2.77
CA TYR A 38 -0.26 -2.61 1.83
C TYR A 38 -1.18 -3.66 2.45
N PRO A 39 -0.76 -4.47 3.45
CA PRO A 39 -1.66 -5.39 4.15
C PRO A 39 -2.90 -4.72 4.74
N PHE A 40 -2.77 -3.50 5.25
CA PHE A 40 -3.90 -2.74 5.82
C PHE A 40 -4.88 -2.31 4.73
N LEU A 41 -4.39 -1.77 3.61
CA LEU A 41 -5.22 -1.47 2.43
C LEU A 41 -5.93 -2.73 1.91
N ARG A 42 -5.22 -3.84 1.81
CA ARG A 42 -5.77 -5.13 1.35
C ARG A 42 -6.89 -5.62 2.27
N ALA A 43 -6.71 -5.54 3.58
CA ALA A 43 -7.74 -5.89 4.54
C ALA A 43 -8.94 -4.92 4.48
N TYR A 44 -8.67 -3.61 4.34
CA TYR A 44 -9.70 -2.60 4.19
C TYR A 44 -10.58 -2.86 2.96
N MET A 45 -9.99 -3.13 1.80
CA MET A 45 -10.75 -3.40 0.57
C MET A 45 -11.63 -4.65 0.69
N ALA A 46 -11.13 -5.73 1.29
CA ALA A 46 -11.93 -6.92 1.54
C ALA A 46 -13.14 -6.62 2.43
N ASN A 47 -12.94 -5.84 3.50
CA ASN A 47 -14.01 -5.43 4.41
C ASN A 47 -14.99 -4.43 3.77
N LEU A 48 -14.51 -3.50 2.95
CA LEU A 48 -15.35 -2.54 2.23
C LEU A 48 -16.29 -3.27 1.27
N MET A 49 -15.79 -4.25 0.52
CA MET A 49 -16.63 -5.05 -0.38
C MET A 49 -17.68 -5.85 0.39
N LEU A 50 -17.25 -6.53 1.46
CA LEU A 50 -18.14 -7.32 2.30
C LEU A 50 -19.27 -6.47 2.92
N SER A 51 -18.91 -5.32 3.48
CA SER A 51 -19.89 -4.37 4.07
C SER A 51 -20.80 -3.71 3.04
N SER A 52 -20.38 -3.64 1.78
CA SER A 52 -21.19 -3.17 0.65
C SER A 52 -22.12 -4.26 0.07
N GLY A 53 -22.15 -5.47 0.66
CA GLY A 53 -22.95 -6.59 0.18
C GLY A 53 -22.36 -7.30 -1.04
N HIS A 54 -21.08 -7.07 -1.33
CA HIS A 54 -20.34 -7.75 -2.39
C HIS A 54 -19.42 -8.83 -1.82
N ASP A 55 -19.01 -9.77 -2.68
CA ASP A 55 -17.97 -10.73 -2.32
C ASP A 55 -16.64 -10.01 -2.03
N PRO A 56 -15.91 -10.40 -0.97
CA PRO A 56 -14.64 -9.78 -0.62
C PRO A 56 -13.63 -9.83 -1.78
N ILE A 57 -13.11 -8.68 -2.18
CA ILE A 57 -12.01 -8.63 -3.14
C ILE A 57 -10.69 -8.72 -2.37
N MET A 58 -10.00 -9.85 -2.57
CA MET A 58 -8.64 -10.03 -2.08
C MET A 58 -7.66 -9.48 -3.10
N LEU A 59 -7.12 -8.28 -2.84
CA LEU A 59 -6.07 -7.73 -3.68
C LEU A 59 -4.87 -8.72 -3.76
N PRO A 60 -4.20 -8.84 -4.91
CA PRO A 60 -3.08 -9.76 -5.08
C PRO A 60 -1.88 -9.32 -4.25
N THR A 61 -1.00 -10.25 -3.90
CA THR A 61 0.27 -9.88 -3.25
C THR A 61 1.13 -9.04 -4.20
N ILE A 62 1.66 -7.92 -3.70
CA ILE A 62 2.55 -7.04 -4.45
C ILE A 62 3.99 -7.25 -3.99
N ASN A 63 4.91 -7.44 -4.93
CA ASN A 63 6.35 -7.47 -4.67
C ASN A 63 6.96 -6.08 -4.90
N PHE A 64 7.05 -5.28 -3.84
CA PHE A 64 7.56 -3.90 -3.90
C PHE A 64 9.04 -3.80 -4.29
N THR A 65 9.86 -4.82 -4.03
CA THR A 65 11.28 -4.84 -4.45
C THR A 65 11.43 -4.79 -5.97
N ARG A 66 10.52 -5.44 -6.72
CA ARG A 66 10.53 -5.39 -8.20
C ARG A 66 10.18 -4.01 -8.75
N PHE A 67 9.36 -3.23 -8.05
CA PHE A 67 8.97 -1.89 -8.50
C PHE A 67 10.11 -0.87 -8.40
N LYS A 68 11.05 -1.05 -7.47
CA LYS A 68 12.27 -0.22 -7.40
C LYS A 68 13.14 -0.37 -8.65
N ASN A 69 13.23 -1.58 -9.21
CA ASN A 69 14.14 -1.88 -10.32
C ASN A 69 13.60 -1.49 -11.71
N ASN A 70 12.35 -1.02 -11.80
CA ASN A 70 11.69 -0.59 -13.04
C ASN A 70 11.46 0.93 -13.09
N LYS A 71 12.15 1.70 -12.24
CA LYS A 71 12.20 3.17 -12.29
C LYS A 71 13.52 3.64 -12.85
#